data_AF-A0A965B0Z5-F1
#
_entry.id   AF-A0A965B0Z5-F1
#
_cell.length_a   1.000
_cell.length_b   1.000
_cell.length_c   1.000
_cell.angle_alpha   90.00
_cell.angle_beta   90.00
_cell.angle_gamma   90.00
#
_symmetry.space_group_name_H-M   'P 1'
#
loop_
_entity.id
_entity.type
_entity.pdbx_description
1 polymer ?
#
loop_
_entity_poly.entity_id
_entity_poly.type
_entity_poly.pdbx_seq_one_letter_code
_entity_poly.pdbx_strand_id
1 'polypeptide(L)'
;MVYDAATDTFSAAPVVPKTRVSKSQVVSVLTPTEWAEMGKYQPTADPPYNDADVYWAVTQFQLADYVDLADPRYQQIIGGLVAKGLLSQARAAQMYTDLMALANG
;
A
#
# COMPACT_ATOMS: atom_id res chain seq x y z
N MET A 1 20.89 -11.28 18.13
CA MET A 1 21.67 -12.45 17.66
C MET A 1 21.86 -13.36 18.86
N VAL A 2 21.53 -14.64 18.76
CA VAL A 2 21.77 -15.61 19.83
C VAL A 2 23.00 -16.43 19.43
N TYR A 3 23.96 -16.55 20.33
CA TYR A 3 25.13 -17.39 20.14
C TYR A 3 24.77 -18.82 20.54
N ASP A 4 24.97 -19.79 19.64
CA ASP A 4 24.83 -21.21 19.96
C ASP A 4 26.22 -21.79 20.29
N ALA A 5 26.44 -22.06 21.58
CA ALA A 5 27.69 -22.58 22.09
C ALA A 5 27.93 -24.06 21.71
N ALA A 6 26.91 -24.82 21.28
CA ALA A 6 27.06 -26.21 20.89
C ALA A 6 27.63 -26.36 19.47
N THR A 7 27.38 -25.38 18.61
CA THR A 7 27.84 -25.38 17.20
C THR A 7 28.87 -24.29 16.90
N ASP A 8 29.21 -23.45 17.88
CA ASP A 8 30.07 -22.27 17.73
C ASP A 8 29.64 -21.36 16.57
N THR A 9 28.33 -21.22 16.40
CA THR A 9 27.74 -20.41 15.33
C THR A 9 26.80 -19.36 15.88
N PHE A 10 26.74 -18.23 15.17
CA PHE A 10 25.69 -17.25 15.38
C PHE A 10 24.48 -17.66 14.54
N SER A 11 23.32 -17.81 15.18
CA SER A 11 22.06 -17.95 14.44
C SER A 11 21.84 -16.70 13.60
N ALA A 12 21.49 -16.86 12.32
CA ALA A 12 21.16 -15.75 11.43
C ALA A 12 20.15 -14.81 12.12
N ALA A 13 20.35 -13.49 11.99
CA ALA A 13 19.38 -12.53 12.50
C ALA A 13 18.01 -12.83 11.87
N PRO A 14 16.91 -12.75 12.63
CA PRO A 14 15.58 -12.96 12.06
C PRO A 14 15.40 -12.01 10.88
N VAL A 15 15.07 -12.57 9.72
CA VAL A 15 14.76 -11.78 8.54
C VAL A 15 13.46 -11.04 8.83
N VAL A 16 13.57 -9.75 9.13
CA VAL A 16 12.40 -8.89 9.28
C VAL A 16 11.98 -8.51 7.87
N PRO A 17 10.79 -8.92 7.40
CA PRO A 17 10.29 -8.53 6.09
C PRO A 17 10.22 -7.01 6.01
N LYS A 18 10.69 -6.46 4.89
CA LYS A 18 10.54 -5.05 4.60
C LYS A 18 9.07 -4.78 4.30
N THR A 19 8.54 -3.71 4.88
CA THR A 19 7.14 -3.30 4.71
C THR A 19 7.01 -1.96 4.00
N ARG A 20 8.14 -1.30 3.70
CA ARG A 20 8.15 0.00 3.04
C ARG A 20 8.26 -0.18 1.53
N VAL A 21 7.32 0.42 0.82
CA VAL A 21 7.33 0.55 -0.64
C VAL A 21 7.43 2.02 -1.01
N SER A 22 8.10 2.32 -2.12
CA SER A 22 8.13 3.67 -2.67
C SER A 22 6.77 4.05 -3.28
N LYS A 23 6.54 5.35 -3.45
CA LYS A 23 5.42 5.86 -4.24
C LYS A 23 5.28 5.18 -5.61
N SER A 24 6.37 5.04 -6.36
CA SER A 24 6.34 4.46 -7.70
C SER A 24 5.91 3.00 -7.68
N GLN A 25 6.29 2.25 -6.64
CA GLN A 25 5.83 0.87 -6.44
C GLN A 25 4.33 0.82 -6.17
N VAL A 26 3.81 1.67 -5.28
CA VAL A 26 2.35 1.78 -5.01
C VAL A 26 1.58 2.10 -6.28
N VAL A 27 2.04 3.08 -7.06
CA VAL A 27 1.42 3.48 -8.33
C VAL A 27 1.45 2.35 -9.36
N SER A 28 2.54 1.58 -9.40
CA SER A 28 2.74 0.51 -10.39
C SER A 28 1.80 -0.69 -10.23
N VAL A 29 1.30 -0.94 -9.02
CA VAL A 29 0.40 -2.07 -8.75
C VAL A 29 -1.05 -1.74 -9.09
N LEU A 30 -1.42 -0.46 -9.07
CA LEU A 30 -2.74 0.01 -9.48
C LEU A 30 -2.89 -0.03 -11.00
N THR A 31 -4.03 -0.54 -11.47
CA THR A 31 -4.36 -0.55 -12.91
C THR A 31 -4.68 0.86 -13.40
N PRO A 32 -4.54 1.14 -14.71
CA PRO A 32 -4.93 2.43 -15.28
C PRO A 32 -6.39 2.80 -15.02
N THR A 33 -7.29 1.81 -15.01
CA THR A 33 -8.72 2.02 -14.73
C THR A 33 -8.95 2.40 -13.27
N GLU A 34 -8.28 1.73 -12.32
CA GLU A 34 -8.34 2.09 -10.90
C GLU A 34 -7.83 3.51 -10.66
N TRP A 35 -6.75 3.91 -11.35
CA TRP A 35 -6.26 5.28 -11.33
C TRP A 35 -7.26 6.29 -11.89
N ALA A 36 -7.91 5.97 -13.01
CA ALA A 36 -8.91 6.83 -13.62
C ALA A 36 -10.13 7.02 -12.70
N GLU A 37 -10.60 5.96 -12.03
CA GLU A 37 -11.69 6.03 -11.07
C GLU A 37 -11.32 6.85 -9.83
N MET A 38 -10.13 6.62 -9.26
CA MET A 38 -9.61 7.42 -8.15
C MET A 38 -9.43 8.91 -8.54
N GLY A 39 -9.05 9.18 -9.79
CA GLY A 39 -8.89 10.52 -10.34
C GLY A 39 -10.18 11.36 -10.35
N LYS A 40 -11.36 10.72 -10.36
CA LYS A 40 -12.66 11.41 -10.31
C LYS A 40 -12.92 12.12 -8.98
N TYR A 41 -12.21 11.73 -7.93
CA TYR A 41 -12.30 12.30 -6.58
C TYR A 41 -11.27 13.41 -6.33
N GLN A 42 -10.48 13.78 -7.34
CA GLN A 42 -9.59 14.93 -7.22
C GLN A 42 -10.38 16.26 -7.29
N PRO A 43 -9.92 17.34 -6.65
CA PRO A 43 -10.57 18.66 -6.67
C PRO A 43 -10.64 19.26 -8.08
N THR A 44 -9.81 18.76 -8.99
CA THR A 44 -9.72 19.16 -10.39
C THR A 44 -10.64 18.33 -11.32
N ALA A 45 -11.34 17.32 -10.81
CA ALA A 45 -12.29 16.53 -11.58
C ALA A 45 -13.58 17.32 -11.86
N ASP A 46 -14.15 17.16 -13.05
CA ASP A 46 -15.41 17.81 -13.46
C ASP A 46 -16.39 16.74 -14.00
N PRO A 47 -17.53 16.49 -13.33
CA PRO A 47 -17.95 17.07 -12.05
C PRO A 47 -17.13 16.51 -10.86
N PRO A 48 -16.90 17.30 -9.79
CA PRO A 48 -16.15 16.82 -8.63
C PRO A 48 -16.96 15.78 -7.86
N TYR A 49 -16.41 14.58 -7.70
CA TYR A 49 -16.95 13.62 -6.76
C TYR A 49 -16.49 14.01 -5.35
N ASN A 50 -17.40 14.64 -4.59
CA ASN A 50 -17.14 15.18 -3.25
C ASN A 50 -17.01 14.08 -2.18
N ASP A 51 -15.92 13.33 -2.19
CA ASP A 51 -15.58 12.39 -1.12
C ASP A 51 -14.19 12.70 -0.56
N ALA A 52 -14.17 13.39 0.59
CA ALA A 52 -12.94 13.84 1.23
C ALA A 52 -12.04 12.67 1.68
N ASP A 53 -12.63 11.52 2.03
CA ASP A 53 -11.90 10.34 2.48
C ASP A 53 -11.18 9.68 1.31
N VAL A 54 -11.85 9.53 0.16
CA VAL A 54 -11.24 9.01 -1.07
C VAL A 54 -10.18 9.99 -1.59
N TYR A 55 -10.46 11.28 -1.58
CA TYR A 55 -9.47 12.28 -1.97
C TYR A 55 -8.22 12.22 -1.09
N TRP A 56 -8.39 12.16 0.23
CA TRP A 56 -7.28 12.07 1.17
C TRP A 56 -6.49 10.77 0.96
N ALA A 57 -7.18 9.63 0.81
CA ALA A 57 -6.59 8.33 0.49
C ALA A 57 -5.70 8.37 -0.77
N VAL A 58 -6.23 8.90 -1.88
CA VAL A 58 -5.50 9.04 -3.14
C VAL A 58 -4.33 10.00 -2.99
N THR A 59 -4.52 11.08 -2.25
CA THR A 59 -3.46 12.05 -1.94
C THR A 59 -2.33 11.42 -1.13
N GLN A 60 -2.62 10.53 -0.17
CA GLN A 60 -1.58 9.80 0.56
C GLN A 60 -0.74 8.92 -0.38
N PHE A 61 -1.35 8.25 -1.36
CA PHE A 61 -0.61 7.49 -2.37
C PHE A 61 0.21 8.36 -3.33
N GLN A 62 -0.24 9.59 -3.58
CA GLN A 62 0.44 10.52 -4.48
C GLN A 62 1.52 11.37 -3.81
N LEU A 63 1.39 11.70 -2.54
CA LEU A 63 2.30 12.62 -1.85
C LEU A 63 3.30 11.93 -0.92
N ALA A 64 3.02 10.71 -0.46
CA ALA A 64 3.97 10.01 0.40
C ALA A 64 5.21 9.56 -0.40
N ASP A 65 6.41 9.86 0.09
CA ASP A 65 7.66 9.35 -0.51
C ASP A 65 7.74 7.81 -0.39
N TYR A 66 7.28 7.30 0.75
CA TYR A 66 7.19 5.88 1.06
C TYR A 66 5.89 5.58 1.78
N VAL A 67 5.34 4.40 1.50
CA VAL A 67 4.19 3.85 2.18
C VAL A 67 4.64 2.64 2.98
N ASP A 68 4.32 2.63 4.28
CA ASP A 68 4.57 1.48 5.14
C ASP A 68 3.33 0.59 5.18
N LEU A 69 3.42 -0.60 4.61
CA LEU A 69 2.33 -1.58 4.50
C LEU A 69 1.92 -2.16 5.87
N ALA A 70 2.75 -1.98 6.91
CA ALA A 70 2.39 -2.33 8.28
C ALA A 70 1.68 -1.18 9.02
N ASP A 71 1.64 0.02 8.46
CA ASP A 71 0.92 1.14 9.06
C ASP A 71 -0.60 0.89 9.00
N PRO A 72 -1.32 0.91 10.14
CA PRO A 72 -2.77 0.73 10.16
C PRO A 72 -3.52 1.73 9.27
N ARG A 73 -2.96 2.93 9.05
CA ARG A 73 -3.55 3.96 8.19
C ARG A 73 -3.59 3.51 6.73
N TYR A 74 -2.61 2.74 6.26
CA TYR A 74 -2.65 2.17 4.92
C TYR A 74 -3.82 1.20 4.77
N GLN A 75 -4.02 0.31 5.75
CA GLN A 75 -5.16 -0.61 5.74
C GLN A 75 -6.50 0.13 5.82
N GLN A 76 -6.59 1.21 6.58
CA GLN A 76 -7.77 2.08 6.63
C GLN A 76 -8.06 2.73 5.29
N ILE A 77 -7.04 3.24 4.60
CA ILE A 77 -7.17 3.82 3.26
C ILE A 77 -7.71 2.78 2.28
N ILE A 78 -7.10 1.59 2.21
CA ILE A 78 -7.54 0.51 1.32
C ILE A 78 -8.94 0.03 1.67
N GLY A 79 -9.24 -0.12 2.97
CA GLY A 79 -10.57 -0.47 3.45
C GLY A 79 -11.63 0.55 3.07
N GLY A 80 -11.30 1.85 3.11
CA GLY A 80 -12.16 2.94 2.65
C GLY A 80 -12.46 2.85 1.15
N LEU A 81 -11.44 2.61 0.32
CA LEU A 81 -11.62 2.43 -1.13
C LEU A 81 -12.49 1.21 -1.46
N VAL A 82 -12.36 0.13 -0.70
CA VAL A 82 -13.22 -1.06 -0.83
C VAL A 82 -14.65 -0.77 -0.39
N ALA A 83 -14.85 -0.10 0.75
CA ALA A 83 -16.18 0.25 1.26
C ALA A 83 -16.96 1.17 0.30
N LYS A 84 -16.24 2.00 -0.47
CA LYS A 84 -16.81 2.89 -1.50
C LYS A 84 -17.00 2.21 -2.86
N GLY A 85 -16.61 0.94 -2.99
CA GLY A 85 -16.73 0.17 -4.24
C GLY A 85 -15.69 0.53 -5.32
N LEU A 86 -14.65 1.29 -4.97
CA LEU A 86 -13.57 1.66 -5.90
C LEU A 86 -12.56 0.54 -6.11
N LEU A 87 -12.44 -0.34 -5.12
CA LEU A 87 -11.69 -1.58 -5.20
C LEU A 87 -12.57 -2.73 -4.72
N SER A 88 -12.42 -3.92 -5.32
CA SER A 88 -12.98 -5.12 -4.73
C SER A 88 -12.09 -5.63 -3.59
N GLN A 89 -12.65 -6.40 -2.65
CA GLN A 89 -11.85 -7.03 -1.59
C GLN A 89 -10.74 -7.93 -2.15
N ALA A 90 -11.06 -8.73 -3.17
CA ALA A 90 -10.09 -9.60 -3.84
C ALA A 90 -8.94 -8.78 -4.45
N ARG A 91 -9.27 -7.63 -5.05
CA ARG A 91 -8.28 -6.76 -5.68
C ARG A 91 -7.40 -6.04 -4.65
N ALA A 92 -7.98 -5.58 -3.55
CA ALA A 92 -7.23 -5.03 -2.42
C ALA A 92 -6.25 -6.04 -1.83
N ALA A 93 -6.66 -7.30 -1.67
CA ALA A 93 -5.80 -8.38 -1.19
C ALA A 93 -4.64 -8.66 -2.17
N GLN A 94 -4.93 -8.75 -3.48
CA GLN A 94 -3.90 -8.93 -4.49
C GLN A 94 -2.88 -7.78 -4.49
N MET A 95 -3.37 -6.54 -4.42
CA MET A 95 -2.51 -5.37 -4.36
C MET A 95 -1.58 -5.39 -3.14
N TYR A 96 -2.09 -5.79 -1.98
CA TYR A 96 -1.26 -5.95 -0.78
C TYR A 96 -0.16 -7.00 -0.98
N THR A 97 -0.49 -8.15 -1.57
CA THR A 97 0.48 -9.21 -1.89
C THR A 97 1.55 -8.72 -2.87
N ASP A 98 1.16 -8.03 -3.94
CA ASP A 98 2.09 -7.51 -4.95
C ASP A 98 3.03 -6.46 -4.34
N LEU A 99 2.52 -5.57 -3.48
CA LEU A 99 3.32 -4.56 -2.79
C LEU A 99 4.26 -5.17 -1.76
N MET A 100 3.83 -6.19 -1.02
CA MET A 100 4.71 -6.94 -0.12
C MET A 100 5.83 -7.65 -0.88
N ALA A 101 5.56 -8.19 -2.07
CA ALA A 101 6.59 -8.75 -2.95
C ALA A 101 7.57 -7.67 -3.41
N LEU A 102 7.09 -6.49 -3.81
CA LEU A 102 7.95 -5.36 -4.21
C LEU A 102 8.80 -4.78 -3.06
N ALA A 103 8.29 -4.83 -1.82
CA ALA A 103 9.06 -4.39 -0.65
C ALA A 103 10.24 -5.33 -0.35
N ASN A 104 10.09 -6.62 -0.66
CA ASN A 104 11.03 -7.69 -0.30
C ASN A 104 11.85 -8.22 -1.49
N GLY A 105 11.56 -7.78 -2.72
CA GLY A 105 12.27 -8.10 -3.95
C GLY A 105 13.50 -7.25 -4.21
#